data_AF-A0A2V5YXW9-F1
#
_entry.id   AF-A0A2V5YXW9-F1
#
_cell.length_a   1.000
_cell.length_b   1.000
_cell.length_c   1.000
_cell.angle_alpha   90.00
_cell.angle_beta   90.00
_cell.angle_gamma   90.00
#
_symmetry.space_group_name_H-M   'P 1'
#
loop_
_entity.id
_entity.type
_entity.pdbx_description
1 polymer ?
#
loop_
_entity_poly.entity_id
_entity_poly.type
_entity_poly.pdbx_seq_one_letter_code
_entity_poly.pdbx_strand_id
1 'polypeptide(L)' 'MCQGTFKQAPDGSVHLYHIAWTFDATGAPSGHWDENLIASVSSDGQSYSGTYARFFYGVNGNFLFEDDGTLTAERLPEHY' A
#
# COMPACT_ATOMS: atom_id res chain seq x y z
N MET A 1 -4.28 10.28 -6.89
CA MET A 1 -2.89 10.12 -7.37
C MET A 1 -2.16 9.27 -6.35
N CYS A 2 -1.22 8.42 -6.77
CA CYS A 2 -0.39 7.66 -5.85
C CYS A 2 1.02 7.49 -6.41
N GLN A 3 2.00 7.28 -5.52
CA GLN A 3 3.37 6.95 -5.87
C GLN A 3 3.95 6.00 -4.82
N GLY A 4 4.55 4.91 -5.26
CA GLY A 4 5.22 3.97 -4.37
C GLY A 4 6.52 3.46 -4.95
N THR A 5 7.40 3.00 -4.06
CA THR A 5 8.66 2.35 -4.41
C THR A 5 8.76 1.01 -3.71
N PHE A 6 9.24 0.02 -4.47
CA PHE A 6 9.47 -1.33 -3.97
C PHE A 6 10.97 -1.57 -3.81
N LYS A 7 11.32 -2.36 -2.80
CA LYS A 7 12.66 -2.89 -2.60
C LYS A 7 12.58 -4.34 -2.14
N GLN A 8 13.40 -5.21 -2.73
CA GLN A 8 13.59 -6.56 -2.20
C GLN A 8 14.58 -6.55 -1.03
N ALA A 9 14.20 -7.21 0.07
CA ALA A 9 15.03 -7.38 1.26
C ALA A 9 15.87 -8.67 1.18
N PRO A 10 16.95 -8.79 2.01
CA PRO A 10 17.84 -9.96 1.97
C PRO A 10 17.16 -11.30 2.30
N ASP A 11 16.04 -11.27 3.03
CA ASP A 11 15.23 -12.45 3.36
C ASP A 11 14.26 -12.86 2.24
N GLY A 12 14.31 -12.18 1.10
CA GLY A 12 13.47 -12.43 -0.07
C GLY A 12 12.11 -11.73 -0.03
N SER A 13 11.76 -11.05 1.07
CA SER A 13 10.54 -10.24 1.14
C SER A 13 10.65 -8.99 0.26
N VAL A 14 9.50 -8.43 -0.08
CA VAL A 14 9.33 -7.18 -0.83
C VAL A 14 8.75 -6.14 0.11
N HIS A 15 9.48 -5.04 0.26
CA HIS A 15 9.08 -3.89 1.05
C HIS A 15 8.56 -2.81 0.09
N LEU A 16 7.40 -2.25 0.40
CA LEU A 16 6.80 -1.11 -0.30
C LEU A 16 6.69 0.06 0.66
N TYR A 17 7.08 1.24 0.18
CA TYR A 17 6.62 2.51 0.73
C TYR A 17 5.77 3.22 -0.33
N HIS A 18 4.55 3.62 0.04
CA HIS A 18 3.55 4.09 -0.90
C HIS A 18 2.77 5.27 -0.30
N ILE A 19 2.65 6.35 -1.06
CA ILE A 19 1.86 7.52 -0.68
C ILE A 19 0.71 7.67 -1.67
N ALA A 20 -0.50 7.94 -1.17
CA ALA A 20 -1.59 8.38 -2.03
C ALA A 20 -2.32 9.60 -1.47
N TRP A 21 -2.69 10.50 -2.37
CA TRP A 21 -3.50 11.67 -2.06
C TRP A 21 -4.98 11.34 -2.16
N THR A 22 -5.75 11.80 -1.17
CA THR A 22 -7.21 11.63 -1.09
C THR A 22 -7.91 12.89 -1.55
N PHE A 23 -9.11 12.71 -2.10
CA PHE A 23 -9.96 13.79 -2.60
C PHE A 23 -11.38 13.58 -2.10
N ASP A 24 -12.08 14.68 -1.80
CA ASP A 24 -13.49 14.63 -1.42
C ASP A 24 -14.41 14.44 -2.63
N ALA A 25 -15.72 14.40 -2.40
CA ALA A 25 -16.72 14.20 -3.44
C ALA A 25 -16.76 15.32 -4.51
N THR A 26 -16.18 16.49 -4.22
CA THR A 26 -16.03 17.60 -5.17
C THR A 26 -14.75 17.52 -5.99
N GLY A 27 -13.86 16.57 -5.66
CA GLY A 27 -12.53 16.45 -6.25
C GLY A 27 -11.49 17.38 -5.61
N ALA A 28 -11.82 18.05 -4.50
CA ALA A 28 -10.87 18.87 -3.77
C ALA A 28 -9.94 17.96 -2.93
N PRO A 29 -8.63 18.30 -2.79
CA PRO A 29 -7.72 17.53 -1.94
C PRO A 29 -8.22 17.47 -0.49
N SER A 30 -8.35 16.27 0.06
CA SER A 30 -8.81 16.03 1.43
C SER A 30 -7.69 15.56 2.37
N GLY A 31 -6.54 15.17 1.83
CA GLY A 31 -5.41 14.66 2.62
C GLY A 31 -4.53 13.70 1.84
N HIS A 32 -3.80 12.86 2.57
CA HIS A 32 -3.01 11.77 2.02
C HIS A 32 -2.92 10.61 3.02
N TRP A 33 -2.43 9.47 2.56
CA TRP A 33 -1.99 8.39 3.43
C TRP A 33 -0.65 7.84 2.97
N ASP A 34 0.11 7.38 3.96
CA ASP A 34 1.39 6.70 3.79
C ASP A 34 1.21 5.23 4.15
N GLU A 35 1.71 4.34 3.31
CA GLU A 35 1.65 2.89 3.47
C GLU A 35 3.05 2.30 3.53
N ASN A 36 3.27 1.44 4.50
CA ASN A 36 4.40 0.52 4.52
C ASN A 36 3.85 -0.90 4.41
N LEU A 37 4.31 -1.66 3.41
CA LEU A 37 3.93 -3.06 3.21
C LEU A 37 5.18 -3.93 3.18
N ILE A 38 5.13 -5.06 3.89
CA ILE A 38 6.10 -6.14 3.82
C ILE A 38 5.37 -7.37 3.32
N ALA A 39 5.75 -7.88 2.15
CA ALA A 39 5.10 -9.01 1.50
C ALA A 39 6.12 -10.09 1.09
N SER A 40 5.70 -11.34 1.16
CA SER A 40 6.38 -12.46 0.52
C SER A 40 5.62 -12.85 -0.73
N VAL A 41 6.35 -13.07 -1.82
CA VAL A 41 5.80 -13.61 -3.08
C VAL A 41 6.03 -15.13 -3.07
N SER A 42 5.03 -15.90 -3.48
CA SER A 42 5.15 -17.35 -3.62
C SER A 42 6.21 -17.73 -4.65
N SER A 43 6.80 -18.92 -4.50
CA SER A 43 7.89 -19.40 -5.35
C SER A 43 7.50 -19.55 -6.83
N ASP A 44 6.21 -19.72 -7.13
CA ASP A 44 5.68 -19.78 -8.50
C ASP A 44 5.26 -18.39 -9.03
N GLY A 45 5.38 -17.34 -8.22
CA GLY A 45 5.03 -15.98 -8.58
C GLY A 45 3.53 -15.73 -8.75
N GLN A 46 2.67 -16.62 -8.25
CA GLN A 46 1.22 -16.54 -8.47
C GLN A 46 0.44 -15.89 -7.32
N SER A 47 1.08 -15.65 -6.18
CA SER A 47 0.44 -15.06 -5.01
C SER A 47 1.42 -14.26 -4.17
N TYR A 48 0.88 -13.37 -3.34
CA TYR A 48 1.64 -12.74 -2.27
C TYR A 48 0.82 -12.66 -0.99
N SER A 49 1.52 -12.64 0.14
CA SER A 49 0.93 -12.44 1.47
C SER A 49 1.83 -11.54 2.30
N GLY A 50 1.27 -10.74 3.19
CA GLY A 50 2.05 -9.77 3.93
C GLY A 50 1.27 -9.00 4.97
N THR A 51 1.95 -8.03 5.57
CA THR A 51 1.39 -7.08 6.52
C THR A 51 1.57 -5.66 6.01
N TYR A 52 0.58 -4.80 6.25
CA TYR A 52 0.65 -3.38 5.93
C TYR A 52 0.33 -2.52 7.14
N ALA A 53 0.81 -1.28 7.11
CA ALA A 53 0.37 -0.21 8.00
C ALA A 53 0.16 1.06 7.17
N ARG A 54 -1.03 1.67 7.29
CA ARG A 54 -1.41 2.90 6.61
C ARG A 54 -1.69 4.01 7.62
N PHE A 55 -1.04 5.15 7.44
CA PHE A 55 -1.20 6.32 8.29
C PHE A 55 -1.93 7.40 7.50
N PHE A 56 -3.09 7.83 7.99
CA PHE A 56 -3.93 8.82 7.31
C PHE A 56 -3.71 10.21 7.89
N TYR A 57 -3.56 11.19 6.99
CA TYR A 57 -3.33 12.57 7.31
C TYR A 57 -4.35 13.48 6.62
N GLY A 58 -4.82 14.50 7.33
CA GLY A 58 -5.66 15.54 6.76
C GLY A 58 -4.88 16.47 5.82
N VAL A 59 -5.59 17.37 5.15
CA VAL A 59 -4.99 18.36 4.22
C VAL A 59 -3.91 19.23 4.88
N ASN A 60 -3.99 19.44 6.20
CA ASN A 60 -3.02 20.22 6.97
C ASN A 60 -1.83 19.38 7.50
N GLY A 61 -1.75 18.10 7.13
CA GLY A 61 -0.70 17.18 7.58
C GLY A 61 -0.91 16.64 9.01
N ASN A 62 -2.05 16.92 9.64
CA ASN A 62 -2.36 16.34 10.95
C ASN A 62 -2.71 14.85 10.80
N PHE A 63 -2.18 14.02 11.69
CA PHE A 63 -2.58 12.61 11.79
C PHE A 63 -4.07 12.49 12.11
N LEU A 64 -4.73 11.52 11.50
CA LEU A 64 -6.14 11.22 11.71
C LEU A 64 -6.29 9.85 12.38
N PHE A 65 -5.81 8.79 11.73
CA PHE A 65 -5.89 7.42 12.24
C PHE A 65 -4.89 6.51 11.49
N GLU A 66 -4.70 5.32 12.03
CA GLU A 66 -3.94 4.22 11.43
C GLU A 66 -4.91 3.10 11.03
N ASP A 67 -4.62 2.46 9.89
CA ASP A 67 -5.24 1.22 9.46
C ASP A 67 -4.11 0.23 9.14
N ASP A 68 -4.03 -0.86 9.90
CA ASP A 68 -3.03 -1.90 9.74
C ASP A 68 -3.70 -3.27 9.59
N GLY A 69 -2.99 -4.21 8.98
CA GLY A 69 -3.53 -5.54 8.82
C GLY A 69 -2.67 -6.48 7.99
N THR A 70 -3.25 -7.64 7.71
CA THR A 70 -2.68 -8.66 6.83
C THR A 70 -3.38 -8.64 5.48
N LEU A 71 -2.64 -8.88 4.40
CA LEU A 71 -3.19 -9.02 3.07
C LEU A 71 -2.74 -10.30 2.39
N THR A 72 -3.56 -10.78 1.46
CA THR A 72 -3.28 -11.90 0.57
C THR A 72 -3.86 -11.58 -0.79
N ALA A 73 -3.13 -11.91 -1.85
CA ALA A 73 -3.63 -11.74 -3.21
C ALA A 73 -3.10 -12.83 -4.14
N GLU A 74 -3.87 -13.08 -5.19
CA GLU A 74 -3.56 -14.00 -6.28
C GLU A 74 -3.43 -13.22 -7.58
N ARG A 75 -2.56 -13.69 -8.47
CA ARG A 75 -2.39 -13.11 -9.80
C ARG A 75 -3.67 -13.31 -10.62
N LEU A 76 -4.16 -12.22 -11.20
CA LEU A 76 -5.25 -12.30 -12.18
C LEU A 76 -4.75 -12.94 -13.49
N PRO A 77 -5.54 -13.81 -14.14
CA PRO A 77 -5.19 -14.36 -15.44
C PRO A 77 -5.19 -13.26 -16.52
N GLU A 78 -4.40 -13.45 -17.59
CA GLU A 78 -4.10 -12.46 -18.65
C GLU A 78 -5.31 -11.97 -19.50
N HIS A 79 -6.55 -12.33 -19.17
CA HIS A 79 -7.74 -12.04 -19.97
C HIS A 79 -8.86 -11.30 -19.22
N TYR A 80 -8.49 -10.39 -18.31
CA TYR A 80 -9.40 -9.40 -17.72
C TYR A 80 -9.11 -7.99 -18.26
#